data_AF-A0AAD4QIX1-F1
#
_entry.id   AF-A0AAD4QIX1-F1
#
_cell.length_a   1.000
_cell.length_b   1.000
_cell.length_c   1.000
_cell.angle_alpha   90.00
_cell.angle_beta   90.00
_cell.angle_gamma   90.00
#
_symmetry.space_group_name_H-M   'P 1'
#
loop_
_entity.id
_entity.type
_entity.pdbx_description
1 polymer ?
#
loop_
_entity_poly.entity_id
_entity_poly.type
_entity_poly.pdbx_seq_one_letter_code
_entity_poly.pdbx_strand_id
1 'polypeptide(L)'
;MVFRWGTLYDYGYRALLGFAMEKLLCATGVNDLTDAQIYAVLSQRLALDIDTPKYVSTPRNDVITREKLGEIMHDQIKFHMRICVSAEDGLDSLRGIALSEPILSRAACAIMEGGRLKFNLPVALGRAMSGFCLNRYARTRLFVAALFIWARDQDEPVKKRTDYLTVKELFEILFCDPIFESILEDMPSLCPQKVTPRPFREVFGEANMHFNHFIKPYEQEVLTRRCLVRFMARGAAGFSANEEAGFNAVYPYLYGGIDLDVKKIGFIMVQFKNDSNGEEYDMMIFKEMDPFKCGLLDESDKQDGRFPIPLIRIFFSFSCSGDAGSMVRKTYECGSGSNGEALFTSYDYVCSGISEYIFRAVEEGLGDWQVLLKKTVNIRDDLKGFIEMSGEPDILSSYFPASGSLGGNDIL
;
A
#
# COMPACT_ATOMS: atom_id res chain seq x y z
N MET A 1 -27.15 11.76 -10.61
CA MET A 1 -26.30 12.82 -10.01
C MET A 1 -24.88 12.53 -10.47
N VAL A 2 -24.31 13.37 -11.34
CA VAL A 2 -22.95 13.18 -11.88
C VAL A 2 -21.97 13.76 -10.86
N PHE A 3 -21.25 12.91 -10.15
CA PHE A 3 -20.19 13.36 -9.25
C PHE A 3 -18.97 13.72 -10.11
N ARG A 4 -18.69 15.02 -10.28
CA ARG A 4 -17.42 15.45 -10.87
C ARG A 4 -16.30 15.11 -9.91
N TRP A 5 -15.41 14.24 -10.38
CA TRP A 5 -14.21 13.82 -9.71
C TRP A 5 -13.26 15.01 -9.43
N GLY A 6 -12.66 15.07 -8.24
CA GLY A 6 -11.63 16.06 -7.91
C GLY A 6 -12.07 17.52 -7.89
N THR A 7 -13.33 17.84 -7.56
CA THR A 7 -13.86 19.22 -7.62
C THR A 7 -14.36 19.84 -6.32
N LEU A 8 -14.09 19.24 -5.15
CA LEU A 8 -13.79 20.12 -4.02
C LEU A 8 -12.45 20.72 -4.44
N TYR A 9 -12.28 21.97 -4.85
CA TYR A 9 -12.29 23.14 -3.98
C TYR A 9 -12.32 24.45 -4.79
N ASP A 10 -13.36 24.70 -5.59
CA ASP A 10 -13.44 25.92 -6.44
C ASP A 10 -13.53 27.24 -5.64
N TYR A 11 -13.77 27.20 -4.31
CA TYR A 11 -13.80 28.40 -3.45
C TYR A 11 -13.15 28.17 -2.07
N GLY A 12 -12.29 29.09 -1.63
CA GLY A 12 -11.76 29.14 -0.24
C GLY A 12 -10.64 28.13 0.09
N TYR A 13 -10.16 27.38 -0.91
CA TYR A 13 -9.24 26.24 -0.75
C TYR A 13 -8.02 26.52 0.13
N ARG A 14 -7.32 27.64 -0.07
CA ARG A 14 -6.05 27.91 0.63
C ARG A 14 -6.23 28.12 2.13
N ALA A 15 -7.30 28.82 2.55
CA ALA A 15 -7.57 29.06 3.96
C ALA A 15 -7.98 27.76 4.66
N LEU A 16 -8.83 26.95 4.01
CA LEU A 16 -9.23 25.65 4.53
C LEU A 16 -8.06 24.67 4.61
N LEU A 17 -7.19 24.66 3.60
CA LEU A 17 -5.99 23.82 3.58
C LEU A 17 -5.02 24.23 4.70
N GLY A 18 -4.77 25.52 4.89
CA GLY A 18 -3.94 26.02 6.00
C GLY A 18 -4.50 25.60 7.36
N PHE A 19 -5.81 25.77 7.58
CA PHE A 19 -6.47 25.31 8.80
C PHE A 19 -6.34 23.79 9.00
N ALA A 20 -6.52 23.00 7.93
CA ALA A 20 -6.36 21.55 7.98
C ALA A 20 -4.92 21.13 8.32
N MET A 21 -3.91 21.83 7.78
CA MET A 21 -2.51 21.62 8.15
C MET A 21 -2.26 21.93 9.63
N GLU A 22 -2.77 23.06 10.14
CA GLU A 22 -2.64 23.43 11.55
C GLU A 22 -3.31 22.42 12.49
N LYS A 23 -4.48 21.91 12.10
CA LYS A 23 -5.17 20.85 12.83
C LYS A 23 -4.42 19.53 12.82
N LEU A 24 -3.88 19.13 11.67
CA LEU A 24 -3.10 17.90 11.56
C LEU A 24 -1.81 17.98 12.39
N LEU A 25 -1.15 19.13 12.40
CA LEU A 25 0.12 19.35 13.11
C LEU A 25 -0.06 19.76 14.57
N CYS A 26 -1.30 20.08 14.99
CA CYS A 26 -1.62 20.71 16.27
C CYS A 26 -0.77 21.96 16.57
N ALA A 27 -0.41 22.72 15.52
CA ALA A 27 0.50 23.85 15.63
C ALA A 27 0.36 24.82 14.45
N THR A 28 0.65 26.10 14.70
CA THR A 28 0.67 27.17 13.69
C THR A 28 2.10 27.58 13.38
N GLY A 29 2.40 27.91 12.13
CA GLY A 29 3.69 28.52 11.74
C GLY A 29 4.90 27.60 11.96
N VAL A 30 4.73 26.29 11.77
CA VAL A 30 5.78 25.29 11.97
C VAL A 30 6.92 25.48 10.96
N ASN A 31 8.16 25.53 11.48
CA ASN A 31 9.39 25.64 10.67
C ASN A 31 10.12 24.30 10.53
N ASP A 32 9.96 23.39 11.49
CA ASP A 32 10.50 22.02 11.49
C ASP A 32 9.49 21.08 12.13
N LEU A 33 9.37 19.85 11.59
CA LEU A 33 8.42 18.86 12.09
C LEU A 33 9.04 18.01 13.21
N THR A 34 8.30 17.88 14.31
CA THR A 34 8.61 16.91 15.37
C THR A 34 8.30 15.48 14.92
N ASP A 35 8.83 14.45 15.62
CA ASP A 35 8.48 13.05 15.32
C ASP A 35 6.98 12.79 15.40
N ALA A 36 6.29 13.42 16.36
CA ALA A 36 4.84 13.33 16.51
C ALA A 36 4.10 13.89 15.30
N GLN A 37 4.55 15.03 14.77
CA GLN A 37 3.98 15.66 13.59
C GLN A 37 4.29 14.88 12.30
N ILE A 38 5.50 14.35 12.17
CA ILE A 38 5.88 13.46 11.07
C ILE A 38 4.96 12.24 11.07
N TYR A 39 4.77 11.61 12.22
CA TYR A 39 3.89 10.46 12.33
C TYR A 39 2.44 10.82 11.98
N ALA A 40 1.92 11.96 12.44
CA ALA A 40 0.58 12.44 12.08
C ALA A 40 0.40 12.57 10.55
N VAL A 41 1.36 13.21 9.88
CA VAL A 41 1.37 13.38 8.42
C VAL A 41 1.40 12.02 7.70
N LEU A 42 2.30 11.13 8.09
CA LEU A 42 2.41 9.80 7.50
C LEU A 42 1.17 8.94 7.80
N SER A 43 0.58 9.08 8.98
CA SER A 43 -0.64 8.36 9.36
C SER A 43 -1.79 8.68 8.43
N GLN A 44 -1.94 9.96 8.11
CA GLN A 44 -2.96 10.44 7.20
C GLN A 44 -2.76 9.94 5.76
N ARG A 45 -1.51 9.73 5.33
CA ARG A 45 -1.17 9.29 3.97
C ARG A 45 -1.14 7.78 3.82
N LEU A 46 -0.67 7.06 4.83
CA LEU A 46 -0.35 5.63 4.79
C LEU A 46 -1.20 4.80 5.76
N ALA A 47 -2.33 5.32 6.23
CA ALA A 47 -3.27 4.62 7.13
C ALA A 47 -2.57 3.92 8.32
N LEU A 48 -1.69 4.64 9.03
CA LEU A 48 -0.96 4.07 10.16
C LEU A 48 -1.90 3.88 11.35
N ASP A 49 -2.17 2.64 11.74
CA ASP A 49 -2.98 2.33 12.92
C ASP A 49 -2.15 2.34 14.21
N ILE A 50 -2.78 2.75 15.31
CA ILE A 50 -2.34 2.53 16.68
C ILE A 50 -3.10 1.31 17.22
N ASP A 51 -2.38 0.36 17.81
CA ASP A 51 -2.91 -0.89 18.36
C ASP A 51 -1.97 -1.38 19.48
N THR A 52 -2.00 -0.73 20.64
CA THR A 52 -1.01 -0.95 21.69
C THR A 52 -0.93 -2.39 22.22
N PRO A 53 -2.00 -3.20 22.34
CA PRO A 53 -1.88 -4.59 22.81
C PRO A 53 -0.96 -5.46 21.95
N LYS A 54 -1.03 -5.31 20.62
CA LYS A 54 -0.13 -6.01 19.69
C LYS A 54 1.33 -5.59 19.82
N TYR A 55 1.56 -4.40 20.35
CA TYR A 55 2.88 -3.80 20.43
C TYR A 55 3.57 -4.03 21.77
N VAL A 56 2.79 -4.18 22.84
CA VAL A 56 3.26 -4.51 24.19
C VAL A 56 3.86 -5.94 24.25
N SER A 57 3.40 -6.83 23.39
CA SER A 57 3.88 -8.22 23.27
C SER A 57 5.20 -8.35 22.48
N THR A 58 5.70 -7.26 21.89
CA THR A 58 6.92 -7.23 21.08
C THR A 58 8.10 -6.72 21.93
N PRO A 59 9.10 -7.54 22.28
CA PRO A 59 10.27 -7.05 23.01
C PRO A 59 11.00 -5.99 22.17
N ARG A 60 11.15 -4.78 22.70
CA ARG A 60 12.06 -3.77 22.16
C ARG A 60 13.33 -3.79 23.00
N ASN A 61 14.48 -3.76 22.33
CA ASN A 61 15.78 -3.50 22.97
C ASN A 61 15.96 -2.02 23.38
N ASP A 62 14.91 -1.20 23.28
CA ASP A 62 14.96 0.25 23.46
C ASP A 62 14.50 0.69 24.86
N VAL A 63 15.09 1.80 25.32
CA VAL A 63 14.94 2.49 26.62
C VAL A 63 13.50 3.00 26.92
N ILE A 64 12.54 2.87 25.99
CA ILE A 64 11.20 3.44 26.14
C ILE A 64 10.31 2.45 26.91
N THR A 65 9.87 2.85 28.10
CA THR A 65 8.94 2.06 28.91
C THR A 65 7.59 1.92 28.23
N ARG A 66 6.86 0.83 28.53
CA ARG A 66 5.47 0.60 28.08
C ARG A 66 4.57 1.81 28.33
N GLU A 67 4.65 2.37 29.53
CA GLU A 67 3.91 3.56 29.94
C GLU A 67 4.21 4.73 29.03
N LYS A 68 5.50 4.99 28.75
CA LYS A 68 5.89 6.12 27.91
C LYS A 68 5.41 5.97 26.47
N LEU A 69 5.42 4.74 25.95
CA LEU A 69 4.86 4.43 24.64
C LEU A 69 3.34 4.66 24.60
N GLY A 70 2.62 4.22 25.64
CA GLY A 70 1.19 4.45 25.80
C GLY A 70 0.85 5.94 25.78
N GLU A 71 1.61 6.76 26.51
CA GLU A 71 1.49 8.22 26.49
C GLU A 71 1.69 8.80 25.08
N ILE A 72 2.75 8.39 24.36
CA ILE A 72 3.02 8.88 23.00
C ILE A 72 1.85 8.53 22.06
N MET A 73 1.32 7.31 22.14
CA MET A 73 0.17 6.89 21.32
C MET A 73 -1.11 7.63 21.71
N HIS A 74 -1.33 7.87 23.00
CA HIS A 74 -2.45 8.67 23.48
C HIS A 74 -2.38 10.12 22.98
N ASP A 75 -1.20 10.73 23.04
CA ASP A 75 -0.99 12.09 22.53
C ASP A 75 -1.20 12.17 21.01
N GLN A 76 -0.84 11.12 20.27
CA GLN A 76 -1.19 11.01 18.85
C GLN A 76 -2.70 11.08 18.62
N ILE A 77 -3.48 10.39 19.45
CA ILE A 77 -4.94 10.42 19.35
C ILE A 77 -5.49 11.80 19.72
N LYS A 78 -5.01 12.33 20.85
CA LYS A 78 -5.51 13.59 21.43
C LYS A 78 -5.24 14.81 20.54
N PHE A 79 -4.05 14.89 19.93
CA PHE A 79 -3.59 16.11 19.28
C PHE A 79 -3.61 16.05 17.74
N HIS A 80 -3.59 14.86 17.13
CA HIS A 80 -3.32 14.73 15.69
C HIS A 80 -4.48 14.14 14.88
N MET A 81 -5.73 14.51 15.22
CA MET A 81 -6.94 14.23 14.42
C MET A 81 -7.17 12.74 14.12
N ARG A 82 -6.83 11.85 15.07
CA ARG A 82 -7.12 10.41 14.96
C ARG A 82 -8.40 10.05 15.68
N ILE A 83 -9.05 8.97 15.26
CA ILE A 83 -10.19 8.40 15.97
C ILE A 83 -9.68 7.36 16.97
N CYS A 84 -10.09 7.51 18.23
CA CYS A 84 -10.01 6.43 19.21
C CYS A 84 -11.13 5.42 18.93
N VAL A 85 -10.75 4.19 18.55
CA VAL A 85 -11.70 3.10 18.28
C VAL A 85 -12.03 2.35 19.57
N SER A 86 -11.02 2.11 20.40
CA SER A 86 -11.19 1.49 21.72
C SER A 86 -10.08 1.94 22.66
N ALA A 87 -10.40 2.05 23.95
CA ALA A 87 -9.45 2.31 25.03
C ALA A 87 -9.89 1.54 26.27
N GLU A 88 -8.97 0.79 26.87
CA GLU A 88 -9.17 0.14 28.17
C GLU A 88 -8.54 0.98 29.30
N ASP A 89 -8.92 0.67 30.53
CA ASP A 89 -8.41 1.33 31.73
C ASP A 89 -6.86 1.23 31.78
N GLY A 90 -6.19 2.33 32.12
CA GLY A 90 -4.73 2.36 32.28
C GLY A 90 -3.90 2.49 30.99
N LEU A 91 -4.50 2.72 29.82
CA LEU A 91 -3.82 2.78 28.50
C LEU A 91 -3.14 1.46 28.08
N ASP A 92 -3.50 0.36 28.75
CA ASP A 92 -2.97 -0.97 28.45
C ASP A 92 -3.36 -1.45 27.05
N SER A 93 -4.55 -1.04 26.61
CA SER A 93 -5.08 -1.30 25.28
C SER A 93 -5.67 -0.01 24.72
N LEU A 94 -5.04 0.50 23.67
CA LEU A 94 -5.43 1.71 22.97
C LEU A 94 -5.39 1.41 21.47
N ARG A 95 -6.53 1.62 20.83
CA ARG A 95 -6.67 1.46 19.38
C ARG A 95 -7.09 2.76 18.76
N GLY A 96 -6.32 3.23 17.79
CA GLY A 96 -6.61 4.46 17.07
C GLY A 96 -6.35 4.33 15.58
N ILE A 97 -7.18 4.96 14.76
CA ILE A 97 -7.06 4.92 13.30
C ILE A 97 -6.90 6.33 12.74
N ALA A 98 -6.20 6.42 11.60
CA ALA A 98 -6.18 7.65 10.82
C ALA A 98 -7.52 7.81 10.08
N LEU A 99 -8.00 9.05 10.03
CA LEU A 99 -9.22 9.38 9.30
C LEU A 99 -8.93 9.45 7.80
N SER A 100 -9.83 8.96 6.94
CA SER A 100 -9.69 9.09 5.49
C SER A 100 -10.12 10.47 4.97
N GLU A 101 -10.06 11.54 5.77
CA GLU A 101 -10.64 12.83 5.37
C GLU A 101 -9.85 13.46 4.20
N PRO A 102 -10.45 13.66 3.01
CA PRO A 102 -9.72 14.09 1.82
C PRO A 102 -8.96 15.42 2.01
N ILE A 103 -9.52 16.35 2.78
CA ILE A 103 -8.87 17.63 3.09
C ILE A 103 -7.64 17.46 3.99
N LEU A 104 -7.67 16.52 4.95
CA LEU A 104 -6.51 16.20 5.79
C LEU A 104 -5.45 15.46 4.97
N SER A 105 -5.84 14.54 4.08
CA SER A 105 -4.91 13.88 3.16
C SER A 105 -4.24 14.85 2.18
N ARG A 106 -4.97 15.90 1.76
CA ARG A 106 -4.40 16.97 0.94
C ARG A 106 -3.51 17.91 1.76
N ALA A 107 -3.85 18.21 3.01
CA ALA A 107 -2.98 18.95 3.93
C ALA A 107 -1.66 18.20 4.17
N ALA A 108 -1.72 16.88 4.43
CA ALA A 108 -0.55 16.03 4.56
C ALA A 108 0.30 16.02 3.28
N CYS A 109 -0.34 15.95 2.11
CA CYS A 109 0.32 16.12 0.79
C CYS A 109 1.11 17.42 0.73
N ALA A 110 0.46 18.55 1.04
CA ALA A 110 1.07 19.87 0.95
C ALA A 110 2.23 20.06 1.95
N ILE A 111 2.15 19.41 3.11
CA ILE A 111 3.26 19.38 4.08
C ILE A 111 4.45 18.59 3.50
N MET A 112 4.19 17.46 2.83
CA MET A 112 5.22 16.62 2.21
C MET A 112 5.85 17.22 0.94
N GLU A 113 5.06 17.90 0.11
CA GLU A 113 5.49 18.48 -1.17
C GLU A 113 6.54 19.61 -1.02
N GLY A 114 6.77 20.10 0.20
CA GLY A 114 7.87 21.01 0.46
C GLY A 114 7.57 22.45 0.06
N GLY A 115 6.94 23.19 0.97
CA GLY A 115 6.99 24.65 0.98
C GLY A 115 8.14 25.14 1.86
N ARG A 116 7.80 25.58 3.08
CA ARG A 116 8.80 25.97 4.11
C ARG A 116 9.46 24.79 4.81
N LEU A 117 8.81 23.62 4.77
CA LEU A 117 9.23 22.41 5.49
C LEU A 117 9.97 21.48 4.54
N LYS A 118 11.17 21.03 4.91
CA LYS A 118 11.86 19.97 4.17
C LYS A 118 11.33 18.63 4.64
N PHE A 119 10.57 17.93 3.79
CA PHE A 119 10.08 16.59 4.09
C PHE A 119 10.82 15.56 3.22
N ASN A 120 11.59 14.69 3.86
CA ASN A 120 12.20 13.54 3.21
C ASN A 120 11.40 12.30 3.61
N LEU A 121 10.61 11.76 2.69
CA LEU A 121 9.70 10.64 2.95
C LEU A 121 10.42 9.38 3.46
N PRO A 122 11.48 8.86 2.83
CA PRO A 122 12.14 7.66 3.34
C PRO A 122 12.73 7.86 4.75
N VAL A 123 13.35 9.01 5.03
CA VAL A 123 13.87 9.34 6.37
C VAL A 123 12.72 9.47 7.39
N ALA A 124 11.66 10.19 7.04
CA ALA A 124 10.49 10.40 7.90
C ALA A 124 9.80 9.07 8.25
N LEU A 125 9.60 8.20 7.27
CA LEU A 125 9.02 6.87 7.49
C LEU A 125 9.97 5.98 8.30
N GLY A 126 11.28 6.07 8.06
CA GLY A 126 12.29 5.38 8.85
C GLY A 126 12.30 5.83 10.32
N ARG A 127 12.06 7.12 10.61
CA ARG A 127 11.86 7.66 11.96
C ARG A 127 10.57 7.14 12.58
N ALA A 128 9.46 7.15 11.82
CA ALA A 128 8.18 6.62 12.27
C ALA A 128 8.27 5.13 12.66
N MET A 129 8.93 4.30 11.86
CA MET A 129 9.13 2.88 12.14
C MET A 129 9.98 2.59 13.38
N SER A 130 10.90 3.50 13.72
CA SER A 130 11.76 3.38 14.91
C SER A 130 11.09 3.98 16.15
N GLY A 131 10.48 5.16 16.05
CA GLY A 131 9.91 5.89 17.17
C GLY A 131 8.52 5.42 17.60
N PHE A 132 7.75 4.83 16.68
CA PHE A 132 6.36 4.43 16.91
C PHE A 132 6.21 2.93 16.76
N CYS A 133 5.21 2.38 17.43
CA CYS A 133 4.89 0.98 17.29
C CYS A 133 4.10 0.76 16.01
N LEU A 134 4.83 0.45 14.94
CA LEU A 134 4.26 -0.04 13.69
C LEU A 134 4.45 -1.54 13.61
N ASN A 135 3.39 -2.25 13.24
CA ASN A 135 3.43 -3.70 13.03
C ASN A 135 4.58 -4.05 12.07
N ARG A 136 5.45 -4.99 12.48
CA ARG A 136 6.61 -5.42 11.70
C ARG A 136 6.19 -5.93 10.31
N TYR A 137 5.11 -6.71 10.24
CA TYR A 137 4.52 -7.21 8.99
C TYR A 137 3.86 -6.10 8.15
N ALA A 138 3.65 -4.92 8.73
CA ALA A 138 3.21 -3.76 7.97
C ALA A 138 4.34 -2.99 7.30
N ARG A 139 5.59 -3.13 7.74
CA ARG A 139 6.68 -2.24 7.29
C ARG A 139 6.94 -2.32 5.79
N THR A 140 6.98 -3.52 5.21
CA THR A 140 7.18 -3.68 3.76
C THR A 140 5.99 -3.17 2.95
N ARG A 141 4.74 -3.31 3.45
CA ARG A 141 3.56 -2.68 2.81
C ARG A 141 3.69 -1.17 2.78
N LEU A 142 4.17 -0.59 3.87
CA LEU A 142 4.33 0.86 4.01
C LEU A 142 5.42 1.38 3.08
N PHE A 143 6.48 0.60 2.86
CA PHE A 143 7.51 0.92 1.89
C PHE A 143 6.95 1.01 0.47
N VAL A 144 6.23 -0.02 0.01
CA VAL A 144 5.63 -0.01 -1.33
C VAL A 144 4.59 1.10 -1.46
N ALA A 145 3.73 1.28 -0.46
CA ALA A 145 2.77 2.38 -0.42
C ALA A 145 3.43 3.76 -0.49
N ALA A 146 4.56 3.93 0.20
CA ALA A 146 5.36 5.16 0.14
C ALA A 146 5.93 5.40 -1.25
N LEU A 147 6.41 4.37 -1.96
CA LEU A 147 6.86 4.50 -3.36
C LEU A 147 5.75 5.02 -4.28
N PHE A 148 4.54 4.44 -4.20
CA PHE A 148 3.41 4.87 -5.03
C PHE A 148 2.95 6.30 -4.69
N ILE A 149 2.90 6.65 -3.40
CA ILE A 149 2.56 8.01 -2.96
C ILE A 149 3.60 9.02 -3.44
N TRP A 150 4.88 8.68 -3.30
CA TRP A 150 5.97 9.53 -3.75
C TRP A 150 5.93 9.74 -5.25
N ALA A 151 5.83 8.65 -6.03
CA ALA A 151 5.72 8.74 -7.49
C ALA A 151 4.56 9.65 -7.91
N ARG A 152 3.38 9.47 -7.32
CA ARG A 152 2.23 10.32 -7.59
C ARG A 152 2.48 11.80 -7.26
N ASP A 153 3.16 12.10 -6.15
CA ASP A 153 3.41 13.50 -5.72
C ASP A 153 4.53 14.19 -6.54
N GLN A 154 5.37 13.41 -7.23
CA GLN A 154 6.43 13.93 -8.12
C GLN A 154 5.89 14.47 -9.46
N ASP A 155 4.65 14.14 -9.82
CA ASP A 155 4.02 14.58 -11.07
C ASP A 155 3.86 16.12 -11.15
N GLU A 156 4.73 16.79 -11.90
CA GLU A 156 4.62 18.22 -12.24
C GLU A 156 3.38 18.58 -13.09
N PRO A 157 2.98 17.79 -14.11
CA PRO A 157 1.72 17.97 -14.83
C PRO A 157 0.47 17.99 -13.95
N VAL A 158 0.34 17.07 -12.98
CA VAL A 158 -0.76 17.04 -12.00
C VAL A 158 -0.79 18.30 -11.13
N LYS A 159 0.39 18.90 -10.86
CA LYS A 159 0.47 20.19 -10.14
C LYS A 159 -0.10 21.37 -10.94
N LYS A 160 -0.33 21.23 -12.26
CA LYS A 160 -0.64 22.36 -13.16
C LYS A 160 -2.05 22.37 -13.77
N ARG A 161 -2.80 21.25 -13.86
CA ARG A 161 -4.14 21.27 -14.55
C ARG A 161 -5.26 20.37 -14.00
N THR A 162 -4.99 19.24 -13.36
CA THR A 162 -6.02 18.28 -12.92
C THR A 162 -5.57 17.50 -11.69
N ASP A 163 -6.49 17.18 -10.76
CA ASP A 163 -6.17 16.38 -9.57
C ASP A 163 -5.86 14.90 -9.87
N TYR A 164 -5.96 14.47 -11.13
CA TYR A 164 -5.81 13.09 -11.56
C TYR A 164 -4.73 12.90 -12.62
N LEU A 165 -4.32 11.63 -12.76
CA LEU A 165 -3.34 11.12 -13.71
C LEU A 165 -3.84 9.80 -14.31
N THR A 166 -3.33 9.42 -15.46
CA THR A 166 -3.61 8.12 -16.08
C THR A 166 -2.73 7.03 -15.47
N VAL A 167 -3.18 5.77 -15.52
CA VAL A 167 -2.36 4.62 -15.12
C VAL A 167 -1.03 4.60 -15.88
N LYS A 168 -1.05 5.01 -17.16
CA LYS A 168 0.16 5.20 -17.96
C LYS A 168 1.11 6.23 -17.34
N GLU A 169 0.62 7.42 -16.99
CA GLU A 169 1.43 8.48 -16.36
C GLU A 169 1.97 8.03 -14.99
N LEU A 170 1.19 7.28 -14.19
CA LEU A 170 1.71 6.71 -12.94
C LEU A 170 2.93 5.83 -13.20
N PHE A 171 2.83 4.96 -14.20
CA PHE A 171 3.90 4.02 -14.54
C PHE A 171 5.13 4.74 -15.09
N GLU A 172 4.94 5.82 -15.86
CA GLU A 172 6.01 6.69 -16.34
C GLU A 172 6.79 7.33 -15.20
N ILE A 173 6.12 7.68 -14.10
CA ILE A 173 6.76 8.34 -12.95
C ILE A 173 7.32 7.31 -11.96
N LEU A 174 6.67 6.16 -11.85
CA LEU A 174 7.10 5.09 -10.97
C LEU A 174 8.35 4.38 -11.51
N PHE A 175 8.41 4.10 -12.80
CA PHE A 175 9.47 3.33 -13.44
C PHE A 175 10.41 4.22 -14.27
N CYS A 176 11.66 3.80 -14.44
CA CYS A 176 12.62 4.48 -15.31
C CYS A 176 12.25 4.31 -16.81
N ASP A 177 12.77 5.18 -17.68
CA ASP A 177 12.38 5.21 -19.10
C ASP A 177 12.55 3.87 -19.83
N PRO A 178 13.68 3.14 -19.74
CA PRO A 178 13.82 1.87 -20.45
C PRO A 178 12.78 0.83 -20.05
N ILE A 179 12.43 0.78 -18.77
CA ILE A 179 11.41 -0.15 -18.27
C ILE A 179 10.02 0.31 -18.69
N PHE A 180 9.73 1.59 -18.56
CA PHE A 180 8.44 2.14 -18.95
C PHE A 180 8.15 1.93 -20.44
N GLU A 181 9.12 2.21 -21.32
CA GLU A 181 8.96 1.95 -22.76
C GLU A 181 8.75 0.47 -23.07
N SER A 182 9.39 -0.44 -22.34
CA SER A 182 9.10 -1.88 -22.43
C SER A 182 7.67 -2.20 -22.00
N ILE A 183 7.19 -1.61 -20.90
CA ILE A 183 5.84 -1.84 -20.39
C ILE A 183 4.78 -1.41 -21.41
N LEU A 184 5.00 -0.30 -22.11
CA LEU A 184 4.02 0.24 -23.07
C LEU A 184 3.63 -0.75 -24.17
N GLU A 185 4.57 -1.59 -24.58
CA GLU A 185 4.39 -2.57 -25.66
C GLU A 185 3.97 -3.96 -25.14
N ASP A 186 3.89 -4.14 -23.82
CA ASP A 186 3.52 -5.41 -23.23
C ASP A 186 2.08 -5.80 -23.55
N MET A 187 1.89 -7.07 -23.90
CA MET A 187 0.57 -7.68 -24.05
C MET A 187 0.06 -8.23 -22.71
N PRO A 188 -1.24 -8.49 -22.53
CA PRO A 188 -1.73 -9.11 -21.31
C PRO A 188 -1.08 -10.48 -21.07
N SER A 189 -0.81 -10.76 -19.81
CA SER A 189 -0.30 -12.03 -19.31
C SER A 189 -1.39 -13.11 -19.29
N LEU A 190 -2.62 -12.69 -18.94
CA LEU A 190 -3.82 -13.50 -18.96
C LEU A 190 -4.87 -12.79 -19.82
N CYS A 191 -5.50 -13.49 -20.76
CA CYS A 191 -6.54 -12.93 -21.60
C CYS A 191 -7.62 -14.01 -21.91
N PRO A 192 -8.92 -13.72 -21.75
CA PRO A 192 -9.98 -14.63 -22.17
C PRO A 192 -9.96 -14.85 -23.69
N GLN A 193 -10.34 -16.05 -24.15
CA GLN A 193 -10.22 -16.44 -25.55
C GLN A 193 -10.99 -15.53 -26.51
N LYS A 194 -12.14 -15.01 -26.06
CA LYS A 194 -12.99 -14.10 -26.84
C LYS A 194 -12.64 -12.61 -26.65
N VAL A 195 -11.46 -12.28 -26.10
CA VAL A 195 -10.97 -10.90 -25.99
C VAL A 195 -9.75 -10.76 -26.88
N THR A 196 -9.75 -9.78 -27.76
CA THR A 196 -8.55 -9.41 -28.52
C THR A 196 -7.55 -8.76 -27.56
N PRO A 197 -6.35 -9.36 -27.35
CA PRO A 197 -5.34 -8.76 -26.51
C PRO A 197 -4.84 -7.47 -27.18
N ARG A 198 -4.53 -6.46 -26.37
CA ARG A 198 -4.02 -5.15 -26.80
C ARG A 198 -2.78 -4.81 -25.97
N PRO A 199 -1.90 -3.93 -26.43
CA PRO A 199 -0.75 -3.50 -25.65
C PRO A 199 -1.16 -2.60 -24.48
N PHE A 200 -0.32 -2.54 -23.44
CA PHE A 200 -0.53 -1.74 -22.23
C PHE A 200 -0.85 -0.28 -22.56
N ARG A 201 -0.10 0.33 -23.50
CA ARG A 201 -0.28 1.71 -23.95
C ARG A 201 -1.71 2.01 -24.39
N GLU A 202 -2.31 1.10 -25.16
CA GLU A 202 -3.67 1.26 -25.67
C GLU A 202 -4.72 1.03 -24.59
N VAL A 203 -4.49 0.08 -23.68
CA VAL A 203 -5.46 -0.28 -22.64
C VAL A 203 -5.51 0.76 -21.53
N PHE A 204 -4.35 1.26 -21.09
CA PHE A 204 -4.24 2.11 -19.90
C PHE A 204 -3.93 3.58 -20.21
N GLY A 205 -3.77 3.94 -21.49
CA GLY A 205 -3.47 5.30 -21.91
C GLY A 205 -4.54 6.33 -21.54
N GLU A 206 -5.79 5.92 -21.37
CA GLU A 206 -6.91 6.77 -20.93
C GLU A 206 -7.56 6.29 -19.61
N ALA A 207 -6.92 5.35 -18.92
CA ALA A 207 -7.41 4.85 -17.64
C ALA A 207 -7.04 5.83 -16.53
N ASN A 208 -8.01 6.60 -16.05
CA ASN A 208 -7.74 7.70 -15.10
C ASN A 208 -7.75 7.22 -13.66
N MET A 209 -6.82 7.71 -12.83
CA MET A 209 -6.74 7.42 -11.40
C MET A 209 -6.40 8.65 -10.57
N HIS A 210 -6.81 8.60 -9.31
CA HIS A 210 -6.55 9.63 -8.30
C HIS A 210 -6.50 8.94 -6.96
N PHE A 211 -5.34 9.01 -6.34
CA PHE A 211 -5.14 8.64 -4.96
C PHE A 211 -4.13 9.60 -4.37
N ASN A 212 -4.29 9.93 -3.10
CA ASN A 212 -3.33 10.72 -2.32
C ASN A 212 -3.16 10.14 -0.91
N HIS A 213 -3.88 9.09 -0.56
CA HIS A 213 -3.69 8.39 0.70
C HIS A 213 -4.20 6.95 0.57
N PHE A 214 -3.96 6.17 1.62
CA PHE A 214 -4.52 4.84 1.78
C PHE A 214 -5.66 4.84 2.80
N ILE A 215 -6.61 3.94 2.57
CA ILE A 215 -7.60 3.51 3.56
C ILE A 215 -7.28 2.06 3.90
N LYS A 216 -7.25 1.74 5.19
CA LYS A 216 -7.22 0.36 5.66
C LYS A 216 -8.59 0.03 6.28
N PRO A 217 -9.42 -0.79 5.60
CA PRO A 217 -10.68 -1.20 6.17
C PRO A 217 -10.44 -2.17 7.33
N TYR A 218 -11.40 -2.24 8.24
CA TYR A 218 -11.36 -3.20 9.32
C TYR A 218 -11.69 -4.62 8.85
N GLU A 219 -12.65 -4.72 7.93
CA GLU A 219 -13.17 -5.97 7.36
C GLU A 219 -12.77 -6.06 5.88
N GLN A 220 -12.33 -7.25 5.45
CA GLN A 220 -11.85 -7.49 4.09
C GLN A 220 -13.01 -7.38 3.08
N GLU A 221 -14.21 -7.75 3.51
CA GLU A 221 -15.46 -7.78 2.77
C GLU A 221 -15.89 -6.39 2.28
N VAL A 222 -15.31 -5.32 2.85
CA VAL A 222 -15.53 -3.95 2.39
C VAL A 222 -14.72 -3.65 1.13
N LEU A 223 -13.66 -4.40 0.82
CA LEU A 223 -12.85 -4.25 -0.40
C LEU A 223 -13.51 -4.97 -1.57
N THR A 224 -14.65 -4.45 -2.02
CA THR A 224 -15.32 -4.87 -3.25
C THR A 224 -15.24 -3.75 -4.29
N ARG A 225 -15.41 -4.08 -5.57
CA ARG A 225 -15.49 -3.08 -6.66
C ARG A 225 -16.51 -1.97 -6.38
N ARG A 226 -17.66 -2.32 -5.80
CA ARG A 226 -18.70 -1.37 -5.38
C ARG A 226 -18.23 -0.38 -4.31
N CYS A 227 -17.31 -0.78 -3.44
CA CYS A 227 -16.70 0.10 -2.47
C CYS A 227 -15.52 0.88 -3.05
N LEU A 228 -14.77 0.31 -4.00
CA LEU A 228 -13.64 0.99 -4.65
C LEU A 228 -14.04 2.30 -5.34
N VAL A 229 -15.28 2.42 -5.86
CA VAL A 229 -15.78 3.71 -6.36
C VAL A 229 -15.80 4.80 -5.28
N ARG A 230 -16.07 4.43 -4.01
CA ARG A 230 -16.06 5.35 -2.86
C ARG A 230 -14.63 5.72 -2.46
N PHE A 231 -13.70 4.79 -2.61
CA PHE A 231 -12.27 5.05 -2.39
C PHE A 231 -11.77 6.06 -3.43
N MET A 232 -12.11 5.86 -4.71
CA MET A 232 -11.82 6.83 -5.77
C MET A 232 -12.44 8.20 -5.52
N ALA A 233 -13.69 8.26 -5.05
CA ALA A 233 -14.36 9.51 -4.72
C ALA A 233 -13.66 10.29 -3.59
N ARG A 234 -12.94 9.59 -2.69
CA ARG A 234 -12.11 10.20 -1.62
C ARG A 234 -10.66 10.43 -2.04
N GLY A 235 -10.26 10.00 -3.23
CA GLY A 235 -8.87 10.01 -3.66
C GLY A 235 -8.00 9.06 -2.83
N ALA A 236 -8.47 7.83 -2.63
CA ALA A 236 -7.79 6.82 -1.84
C ALA A 236 -7.47 5.55 -2.61
N ALA A 237 -6.30 4.98 -2.31
CA ALA A 237 -6.00 3.58 -2.50
C ALA A 237 -6.45 2.77 -1.27
N GLY A 238 -6.49 1.44 -1.38
CA GLY A 238 -6.88 0.56 -0.28
C GLY A 238 -5.75 -0.36 0.15
N PHE A 239 -5.56 -0.55 1.45
CA PHE A 239 -4.85 -1.71 1.97
C PHE A 239 -5.81 -2.87 2.17
N SER A 240 -5.29 -4.09 2.02
CA SER A 240 -5.97 -5.28 2.51
C SER A 240 -6.13 -5.22 4.04
N ALA A 241 -7.27 -5.69 4.55
CA ALA A 241 -7.52 -5.83 5.98
C ALA A 241 -6.75 -7.03 6.56
N ASN A 242 -6.65 -8.11 5.78
CA ASN A 242 -5.95 -9.36 6.14
C ASN A 242 -4.70 -9.56 5.26
N GLU A 243 -3.61 -10.05 5.84
CA GLU A 243 -2.38 -10.41 5.11
C GLU A 243 -2.55 -11.65 4.22
N GLU A 244 -3.57 -12.47 4.47
CA GLU A 244 -3.89 -13.69 3.71
C GLU A 244 -4.84 -13.44 2.52
N ALA A 245 -5.25 -12.20 2.26
CA ALA A 245 -6.25 -11.90 1.22
C ALA A 245 -5.77 -12.13 -0.22
N GLY A 246 -4.53 -12.59 -0.42
CA GLY A 246 -3.91 -12.74 -1.75
C GLY A 246 -3.41 -11.42 -2.35
N PHE A 247 -3.59 -10.28 -1.68
CA PHE A 247 -3.00 -8.99 -2.04
C PHE A 247 -2.77 -8.14 -0.80
N ASN A 248 -1.94 -7.10 -0.93
CA ASN A 248 -1.66 -6.17 0.17
C ASN A 248 -2.20 -4.77 -0.06
N ALA A 249 -2.25 -4.30 -1.30
CA ALA A 249 -2.82 -3.02 -1.67
C ALA A 249 -3.58 -3.07 -3.00
N VAL A 250 -4.56 -2.19 -3.15
CA VAL A 250 -5.37 -2.03 -4.36
C VAL A 250 -5.45 -0.55 -4.74
N TYR A 251 -5.17 -0.24 -6.00
CA TYR A 251 -5.22 1.12 -6.54
C TYR A 251 -6.31 1.18 -7.61
N PRO A 252 -7.50 1.71 -7.27
CA PRO A 252 -8.61 1.76 -8.22
C PRO A 252 -8.36 2.83 -9.27
N TYR A 253 -8.81 2.54 -10.49
CA TYR A 253 -8.78 3.45 -11.61
C TYR A 253 -10.10 3.36 -12.40
N LEU A 254 -10.39 4.39 -13.19
CA LEU A 254 -11.57 4.52 -14.01
C LEU A 254 -11.23 4.26 -15.48
N TYR A 255 -11.86 3.23 -16.04
CA TYR A 255 -11.68 2.79 -17.42
C TYR A 255 -12.64 3.54 -18.35
N GLY A 256 -12.10 4.33 -19.28
CA GLY A 256 -12.87 5.00 -20.33
C GLY A 256 -13.66 6.23 -19.85
N GLY A 257 -12.94 7.33 -19.65
CA GLY A 257 -13.49 8.65 -19.30
C GLY A 257 -13.23 9.06 -17.84
N ILE A 258 -13.99 10.06 -17.36
CA ILE A 258 -13.83 10.68 -16.03
C ILE A 258 -15.08 10.58 -15.13
N ASP A 259 -16.18 10.03 -15.66
CA ASP A 259 -17.42 9.82 -14.89
C ASP A 259 -17.31 8.59 -14.00
N LEU A 260 -17.40 8.81 -12.67
CA LEU A 260 -17.38 7.73 -11.69
C LEU A 260 -18.60 6.81 -11.85
N ASP A 261 -18.37 5.63 -12.41
CA ASP A 261 -19.32 4.54 -12.54
C ASP A 261 -18.67 3.25 -12.07
N VAL A 262 -19.32 2.52 -11.16
CA VAL A 262 -18.86 1.22 -10.66
C VAL A 262 -18.52 0.26 -11.81
N LYS A 263 -19.27 0.31 -12.91
CA LYS A 263 -19.07 -0.56 -14.09
C LYS A 263 -17.82 -0.22 -14.89
N LYS A 264 -17.18 0.92 -14.61
CA LYS A 264 -15.93 1.39 -15.21
C LYS A 264 -14.74 1.27 -14.26
N ILE A 265 -14.92 0.77 -13.04
CA ILE A 265 -13.82 0.65 -12.07
C ILE A 265 -12.99 -0.60 -12.37
N GLY A 266 -11.74 -0.39 -12.76
CA GLY A 266 -10.67 -1.37 -12.72
C GLY A 266 -9.71 -1.08 -11.56
N PHE A 267 -8.68 -1.89 -11.39
CA PHE A 267 -7.70 -1.67 -10.33
C PHE A 267 -6.35 -2.33 -10.60
N ILE A 268 -5.33 -1.81 -9.92
CA ILE A 268 -4.00 -2.42 -9.78
C ILE A 268 -3.99 -3.18 -8.45
N MET A 269 -3.73 -4.48 -8.49
CA MET A 269 -3.47 -5.29 -7.29
C MET A 269 -1.97 -5.36 -7.03
N VAL A 270 -1.57 -5.13 -5.79
CA VAL A 270 -0.17 -5.20 -5.38
C VAL A 270 -0.02 -6.20 -4.25
N GLN A 271 0.89 -7.15 -4.42
CA GLN A 271 1.33 -8.07 -3.38
C GLN A 271 2.83 -7.91 -3.16
N PHE A 272 3.29 -8.13 -1.93
CA PHE A 272 4.70 -8.21 -1.60
C PHE A 272 4.94 -9.45 -0.72
N LYS A 273 6.10 -10.09 -0.90
CA LYS A 273 6.59 -11.13 0.01
C LYS A 273 8.08 -10.90 0.24
N ASN A 274 8.52 -11.08 1.49
CA ASN A 274 9.90 -10.84 1.91
C ASN A 274 10.73 -12.14 2.00
N ASP A 275 10.16 -13.30 1.72
CA ASP A 275 10.76 -14.60 2.07
C ASP A 275 11.15 -15.49 0.88
N SER A 276 10.99 -15.06 -0.36
CA SER A 276 11.15 -15.95 -1.51
C SER A 276 12.61 -16.05 -1.95
N ASN A 277 13.17 -17.26 -1.82
CA ASN A 277 14.12 -17.80 -2.79
C ASN A 277 13.49 -17.57 -4.18
N GLY A 278 14.11 -16.68 -4.95
CA GLY A 278 13.58 -16.20 -6.22
C GLY A 278 13.36 -17.32 -7.22
N GLU A 279 12.38 -17.11 -8.10
CA GLU A 279 12.05 -17.88 -9.32
C GLU A 279 10.98 -18.98 -9.18
N GLU A 280 10.93 -19.78 -8.11
CA GLU A 280 10.00 -20.93 -8.07
C GLU A 280 8.56 -20.59 -7.63
N TYR A 281 8.33 -19.38 -7.10
CA TYR A 281 7.04 -18.98 -6.48
C TYR A 281 6.12 -18.12 -7.36
N ASP A 282 6.60 -17.63 -8.50
CA ASP A 282 5.91 -16.55 -9.21
C ASP A 282 4.54 -16.97 -9.76
N MET A 283 4.41 -18.18 -10.32
CA MET A 283 3.11 -18.65 -10.85
C MET A 283 2.08 -18.89 -9.75
N MET A 284 2.50 -19.29 -8.54
CA MET A 284 1.57 -19.52 -7.44
C MET A 284 1.05 -18.21 -6.87
N ILE A 285 1.91 -17.20 -6.75
CA ILE A 285 1.56 -15.87 -6.26
C ILE A 285 0.45 -15.25 -7.12
N PHE A 286 0.58 -15.25 -8.44
CA PHE A 286 -0.47 -14.70 -9.31
C PHE A 286 -1.76 -15.56 -9.34
N LYS A 287 -1.72 -16.83 -8.91
CA LYS A 287 -2.94 -17.62 -8.68
C LYS A 287 -3.64 -17.25 -7.37
N GLU A 288 -2.89 -16.77 -6.37
CA GLU A 288 -3.42 -16.20 -5.13
C GLU A 288 -4.00 -14.79 -5.37
N MET A 289 -3.40 -14.00 -6.25
CA MET A 289 -3.90 -12.69 -6.71
C MET A 289 -5.07 -12.80 -7.71
N ASP A 290 -5.98 -13.75 -7.50
CA ASP A 290 -7.22 -13.87 -8.28
C ASP A 290 -8.28 -12.93 -7.67
N PRO A 291 -8.73 -11.88 -8.38
CA PRO A 291 -9.62 -10.87 -7.83
C PRO A 291 -10.97 -11.42 -7.35
N PHE A 292 -11.44 -12.55 -7.90
CA PHE A 292 -12.67 -13.20 -7.42
C PHE A 292 -12.42 -13.94 -6.11
N LYS A 293 -11.28 -14.64 -5.98
CA LYS A 293 -10.90 -15.32 -4.73
C LYS A 293 -10.57 -14.32 -3.62
N CYS A 294 -9.97 -13.18 -3.98
CA CYS A 294 -9.64 -12.09 -3.07
C CYS A 294 -10.87 -11.29 -2.58
N GLY A 295 -12.06 -11.55 -3.12
CA GLY A 295 -13.30 -10.83 -2.80
C GLY A 295 -13.39 -9.41 -3.38
N LEU A 296 -12.47 -9.02 -4.26
CA LEU A 296 -12.51 -7.72 -4.96
C LEU A 296 -13.62 -7.68 -6.01
N LEU A 297 -13.90 -8.83 -6.62
CA LEU A 297 -14.94 -9.03 -7.63
C LEU A 297 -15.88 -10.17 -7.22
N ASP A 298 -17.13 -10.06 -7.65
CA ASP A 298 -18.13 -11.12 -7.51
C ASP A 298 -18.80 -11.47 -8.86
N GLU A 299 -19.71 -12.45 -8.86
CA GLU A 299 -20.41 -12.87 -10.07
C GLU A 299 -21.21 -11.74 -10.75
N SER A 300 -21.65 -10.73 -9.98
CA SER A 300 -22.37 -9.58 -10.51
C SER A 300 -21.48 -8.60 -11.29
N ASP A 301 -20.16 -8.72 -11.14
CA ASP A 301 -19.19 -7.93 -11.90
C ASP A 301 -18.90 -8.50 -13.30
N LYS A 302 -19.36 -9.73 -13.58
CA LYS A 302 -19.16 -10.38 -14.87
C LYS A 302 -20.16 -9.87 -15.92
N GLN A 303 -19.65 -9.68 -17.13
CA GLN A 303 -20.41 -9.48 -18.35
C GLN A 303 -20.02 -10.58 -19.34
N ASP A 304 -21.00 -11.30 -19.88
CA ASP A 304 -20.79 -12.45 -20.76
C ASP A 304 -19.85 -13.52 -20.15
N GLY A 305 -19.99 -13.74 -18.83
CA GLY A 305 -19.21 -14.74 -18.08
C GLY A 305 -17.81 -14.30 -17.65
N ARG A 306 -17.40 -13.05 -17.90
CA ARG A 306 -16.06 -12.53 -17.58
C ARG A 306 -16.09 -11.10 -17.05
N PHE A 307 -15.04 -10.69 -16.34
CA PHE A 307 -14.85 -9.30 -15.97
C PHE A 307 -14.43 -8.47 -17.21
N PRO A 308 -15.13 -7.37 -17.55
CA PRO A 308 -14.90 -6.65 -18.81
C PRO A 308 -13.72 -5.68 -18.79
N ILE A 309 -13.17 -5.36 -17.61
CA ILE A 309 -12.10 -4.36 -17.47
C ILE A 309 -10.76 -5.08 -17.23
N PRO A 310 -9.69 -4.77 -17.99
CA PRO A 310 -8.37 -5.34 -17.74
C PRO A 310 -7.85 -4.99 -16.33
N LEU A 311 -6.96 -5.80 -15.76
CA LEU A 311 -6.37 -5.53 -14.45
C LEU A 311 -4.85 -5.47 -14.56
N ILE A 312 -4.20 -4.87 -13.56
CA ILE A 312 -2.75 -4.94 -13.41
C ILE A 312 -2.47 -5.64 -12.09
N ARG A 313 -1.52 -6.59 -12.08
CA ARG A 313 -1.07 -7.26 -10.87
C ARG A 313 0.43 -7.10 -10.76
N ILE A 314 0.90 -6.60 -9.63
CA ILE A 314 2.33 -6.36 -9.38
C ILE A 314 2.73 -7.12 -8.12
N PHE A 315 3.76 -7.93 -8.25
CA PHE A 315 4.40 -8.61 -7.13
C PHE A 315 5.76 -7.98 -6.85
N PHE A 316 6.00 -7.58 -5.60
CA PHE A 316 7.28 -7.05 -5.13
C PHE A 316 8.04 -8.05 -4.26
N SER A 317 9.32 -8.29 -4.60
CA SER A 317 10.26 -9.14 -3.84
C SER A 317 11.57 -8.38 -3.58
N PHE A 318 11.73 -7.82 -2.38
CA PHE A 318 12.90 -7.00 -2.06
C PHE A 318 14.05 -7.74 -1.39
N SER A 319 13.89 -9.04 -1.12
CA SER A 319 14.89 -9.86 -0.42
C SER A 319 15.90 -10.56 -1.32
N CYS A 320 15.86 -10.32 -2.63
CA CYS A 320 16.83 -10.91 -3.55
C CYS A 320 18.23 -10.34 -3.25
N SER A 321 19.16 -11.22 -2.90
CA SER A 321 20.54 -10.93 -2.50
C SER A 321 21.46 -10.43 -3.63
N GLY A 322 20.90 -9.99 -4.76
CA GLY A 322 21.64 -9.42 -5.88
C GLY A 322 21.49 -7.90 -5.90
N ASP A 323 22.61 -7.18 -5.97
CA ASP A 323 22.65 -5.70 -5.98
C ASP A 323 21.93 -5.06 -7.18
N ALA A 324 21.62 -5.83 -8.23
CA ALA A 324 20.83 -5.36 -9.36
C ALA A 324 19.37 -5.78 -9.18
N GLY A 325 18.52 -4.85 -8.73
CA GLY A 325 17.08 -5.09 -8.83
C GLY A 325 16.67 -5.33 -10.29
N SER A 326 15.57 -6.05 -10.51
CA SER A 326 15.04 -6.31 -11.85
C SER A 326 13.52 -6.19 -11.90
N MET A 327 12.98 -5.88 -13.08
CA MET A 327 11.55 -5.96 -13.36
C MET A 327 11.32 -6.90 -14.53
N VAL A 328 10.39 -7.85 -14.35
CA VAL A 328 10.12 -8.89 -15.33
C VAL A 328 8.61 -9.00 -15.55
N ARG A 329 8.17 -8.89 -16.80
CA ARG A 329 6.81 -9.27 -17.20
C ARG A 329 6.66 -10.80 -17.16
N LYS A 330 5.53 -11.27 -16.64
CA LYS A 330 5.17 -12.69 -16.72
C LYS A 330 4.24 -12.96 -17.89
N THR A 331 4.51 -14.02 -18.62
CA THR A 331 3.64 -14.57 -19.66
C THR A 331 3.23 -15.97 -19.25
N TYR A 332 1.93 -16.24 -19.27
CA TYR A 332 1.42 -17.59 -19.06
C TYR A 332 1.04 -18.18 -20.42
N GLU A 333 1.33 -19.45 -20.63
CA GLU A 333 0.72 -20.18 -21.74
C GLU A 333 -0.80 -20.08 -21.55
N CYS A 334 -1.50 -19.43 -22.48
CA CYS A 334 -2.95 -19.39 -22.51
C CYS A 334 -3.47 -20.84 -22.60
N GLY A 335 -3.81 -21.47 -21.47
CA GLY A 335 -4.47 -22.79 -21.49
C GLY A 335 -4.21 -23.81 -20.39
N SER A 336 -3.56 -23.50 -19.25
CA SER A 336 -3.30 -24.50 -18.21
C SER A 336 -4.12 -24.34 -16.91
N GLY A 337 -5.33 -23.81 -17.02
CA GLY A 337 -6.39 -24.13 -16.07
C GLY A 337 -7.04 -25.43 -16.55
N SER A 338 -6.92 -26.51 -15.77
CA SER A 338 -7.33 -27.87 -16.13
C SER A 338 -8.82 -28.06 -16.50
N ASN A 339 -9.64 -27.00 -16.62
CA ASN A 339 -11.02 -27.04 -17.11
C ASN A 339 -11.70 -25.68 -17.49
N GLY A 340 -11.02 -24.53 -17.67
CA GLY A 340 -11.76 -23.24 -17.75
C GLY A 340 -11.08 -22.04 -18.42
N GLU A 341 -11.88 -21.30 -19.20
CA GLU A 341 -11.55 -20.01 -19.83
C GLU A 341 -11.15 -18.95 -18.77
N ALA A 342 -10.20 -18.07 -19.08
CA ALA A 342 -9.82 -16.98 -18.17
C ALA A 342 -11.02 -16.06 -17.90
N LEU A 343 -11.25 -15.72 -16.63
CA LEU A 343 -12.38 -14.89 -16.22
C LEU A 343 -12.12 -13.38 -16.33
N PHE A 344 -10.88 -12.97 -16.57
CA PHE A 344 -10.47 -11.57 -16.67
C PHE A 344 -9.20 -11.45 -17.50
N THR A 345 -8.91 -10.23 -17.96
CA THR A 345 -7.64 -9.87 -18.60
C THR A 345 -6.70 -9.27 -17.55
N SER A 346 -5.42 -9.66 -17.49
CA SER A 346 -4.43 -9.06 -16.59
C SER A 346 -3.06 -8.84 -17.22
N TYR A 347 -2.34 -7.85 -16.69
CA TYR A 347 -0.93 -7.55 -16.97
C TYR A 347 -0.14 -7.77 -15.68
N ASP A 348 0.81 -8.69 -15.72
CA ASP A 348 1.42 -9.23 -14.52
C ASP A 348 2.93 -8.94 -14.48
N TYR A 349 3.36 -8.27 -13.43
CA TYR A 349 4.72 -7.76 -13.27
C TYR A 349 5.35 -8.24 -11.97
N VAL A 350 6.59 -8.72 -12.04
CA VAL A 350 7.42 -8.99 -10.86
C VAL A 350 8.49 -7.92 -10.78
N CYS A 351 8.56 -7.24 -9.65
CA CYS A 351 9.60 -6.25 -9.33
C CYS A 351 10.46 -6.79 -8.19
N SER A 352 11.77 -6.81 -8.39
CA SER A 352 12.74 -7.27 -7.41
C SER A 352 13.79 -6.22 -7.08
N GLY A 353 14.17 -6.15 -5.80
CA GLY A 353 15.14 -5.17 -5.31
C GLY A 353 14.68 -3.72 -5.43
N ILE A 354 15.58 -2.79 -5.09
CA ILE A 354 15.37 -1.35 -5.28
C ILE A 354 16.57 -0.77 -6.03
N SER A 355 16.30 -0.04 -7.10
CA SER A 355 17.33 0.62 -7.91
C SER A 355 16.73 1.80 -8.66
N GLU A 356 17.54 2.83 -8.90
CA GLU A 356 17.21 3.92 -9.84
C GLU A 356 17.04 3.43 -11.28
N TYR A 357 17.68 2.29 -11.62
CA TYR A 357 17.47 1.61 -12.90
C TYR A 357 16.12 0.92 -13.00
N ILE A 358 15.32 0.89 -11.93
CA ILE A 358 13.95 0.39 -11.96
C ILE A 358 12.96 1.49 -11.67
N PHE A 359 13.14 2.15 -10.53
CA PHE A 359 12.19 3.11 -10.02
C PHE A 359 12.74 4.52 -10.20
N ARG A 360 12.12 5.31 -11.07
CA ARG A 360 12.39 6.74 -11.17
C ARG A 360 12.12 7.45 -9.83
N ALA A 361 11.10 7.00 -9.11
CA ALA A 361 10.71 7.54 -7.81
C ALA A 361 11.81 7.50 -6.73
N VAL A 362 12.86 6.68 -6.88
CA VAL A 362 13.94 6.54 -5.89
C VAL A 362 15.24 7.20 -6.33
N GLU A 363 15.30 7.75 -7.54
CA GLU A 363 16.48 8.43 -8.10
C GLU A 363 16.96 9.53 -7.15
N GLU A 364 16.04 10.38 -6.69
CA GLU A 364 16.31 11.31 -5.61
C GLU A 364 16.30 10.59 -4.25
N GLY A 365 17.49 10.46 -3.66
CA GLY A 365 17.64 9.91 -2.30
C GLY A 365 17.66 8.39 -2.23
N LEU A 366 18.16 7.69 -3.26
CA LEU A 366 18.32 6.23 -3.28
C LEU A 366 18.93 5.66 -1.98
N GLY A 367 19.93 6.33 -1.42
CA GLY A 367 20.56 5.93 -0.15
C GLY A 367 19.58 5.88 1.02
N ASP A 368 18.69 6.87 1.14
CA ASP A 368 17.67 6.90 2.19
C ASP A 368 16.63 5.79 1.98
N TRP A 369 16.23 5.55 0.73
CA TRP A 369 15.32 4.45 0.39
C TRP A 369 15.93 3.08 0.68
N GLN A 370 17.22 2.88 0.40
CA GLN A 370 17.93 1.65 0.74
C GLN A 370 18.04 1.45 2.26
N VAL A 371 18.30 2.52 3.02
CA VAL A 371 18.28 2.48 4.49
C VAL A 371 16.89 2.11 5.00
N LEU A 372 15.84 2.70 4.44
CA LEU A 372 14.47 2.36 4.79
C LEU A 372 14.16 0.90 4.47
N LEU A 373 14.53 0.40 3.29
CA LEU A 373 14.31 -0.99 2.89
C LEU A 373 15.02 -1.97 3.83
N LYS A 374 16.26 -1.69 4.25
CA LYS A 374 16.97 -2.52 5.25
C LYS A 374 16.19 -2.64 6.56
N LYS A 375 15.52 -1.56 7.00
CA LYS A 375 14.63 -1.58 8.17
C LYS A 375 13.35 -2.39 7.99
N THR A 376 12.95 -2.67 6.75
CA THR A 376 11.79 -3.53 6.44
C THR A 376 12.16 -4.99 6.25
N VAL A 377 13.35 -5.29 5.73
CA VAL A 377 13.78 -6.65 5.35
C VAL A 377 14.41 -7.44 6.51
N ASN A 378 15.11 -6.78 7.45
CA ASN A 378 15.87 -7.43 8.54
C ASN A 378 15.03 -8.10 9.66
N ILE A 379 13.85 -8.60 9.36
CA ILE A 379 12.97 -9.27 10.33
C ILE A 379 13.58 -10.60 10.83
N ARG A 380 14.35 -11.30 9.98
CA ARG A 380 14.95 -12.61 10.34
C ARG A 380 16.08 -12.51 11.37
N ASP A 381 16.90 -11.46 11.35
CA ASP A 381 18.01 -11.32 12.31
C ASP A 381 17.49 -10.99 13.72
N ASP A 382 16.42 -10.20 13.82
CA ASP A 382 15.72 -9.95 15.08
C ASP A 382 15.07 -11.22 15.66
N LEU A 383 14.59 -12.13 14.80
CA LEU A 383 13.96 -13.39 15.21
C LEU A 383 14.99 -14.43 15.67
N LYS A 384 16.18 -14.46 15.05
CA LYS A 384 17.29 -15.31 15.49
C LYS A 384 17.80 -14.90 16.87
N GLY A 385 17.97 -13.60 17.09
CA GLY A 385 18.29 -13.06 18.42
C GLY A 385 17.21 -13.39 19.46
N PHE A 386 15.94 -13.42 19.07
CA PHE A 386 14.83 -13.82 19.94
C PHE A 386 14.87 -15.31 20.32
N ILE A 387 15.10 -16.22 19.36
CA ILE A 387 15.19 -17.67 19.59
C ILE A 387 16.38 -18.01 20.49
N GLU A 388 17.50 -17.30 20.32
CA GLU A 388 18.71 -17.50 21.14
C GLU A 388 18.55 -16.90 22.55
N MET A 389 17.68 -15.91 22.74
CA MET A 389 17.45 -15.26 24.04
C MET A 389 16.28 -15.84 24.84
N SER A 390 15.23 -16.37 24.20
CA SER A 390 13.99 -16.69 24.91
C SER A 390 13.98 -18.02 25.64
N GLY A 391 14.87 -18.97 25.32
CA GLY A 391 15.06 -20.25 26.04
C GLY A 391 13.82 -21.18 26.16
N GLU A 392 12.63 -20.71 25.80
CA GLU A 392 11.35 -21.39 25.98
C GLU A 392 10.62 -21.54 24.62
N PRO A 393 10.38 -22.80 24.16
CA PRO A 393 9.75 -23.08 22.88
C PRO A 393 8.22 -22.81 22.85
N ASP A 394 7.57 -22.63 24.00
CA ASP A 394 6.10 -22.59 24.08
C ASP A 394 5.46 -21.26 23.64
N ILE A 395 6.25 -20.18 23.56
CA ILE A 395 5.75 -18.86 23.12
C ILE A 395 5.30 -18.90 21.64
N LEU A 396 5.88 -19.80 20.83
CA LEU A 396 5.60 -19.91 19.38
C LEU A 396 4.16 -20.32 19.05
N SER A 397 3.49 -21.08 19.92
CA SER A 397 2.13 -21.60 19.68
C SER A 397 1.06 -20.50 19.67
N SER A 398 1.31 -19.37 20.33
CA SER A 398 0.39 -18.24 20.41
C SER A 398 0.53 -17.25 19.22
N TYR A 399 1.66 -17.29 18.51
CA TYR A 399 1.93 -16.41 17.36
C TYR A 399 1.61 -17.06 16.00
N PHE A 400 1.45 -18.39 15.96
CA PHE A 400 1.07 -19.15 14.76
C PHE A 400 0.00 -20.19 15.12
N PRO A 401 -1.31 -19.90 14.96
CA PRO A 401 -2.37 -20.84 15.32
C PRO A 401 -2.41 -22.13 14.46
N ALA A 402 -1.48 -22.31 13.51
CA ALA A 402 -1.52 -23.37 12.52
C ALA A 402 -0.19 -24.13 12.30
N SER A 403 0.81 -23.99 13.17
CA SER A 403 1.96 -24.91 13.18
C SER A 403 1.72 -26.06 14.16
N GLY A 404 0.65 -26.82 13.94
CA GLY A 404 0.45 -28.10 14.63
C GLY A 404 1.42 -29.13 14.05
N SER A 405 2.37 -29.60 14.87
CA SER A 405 3.23 -30.73 14.52
C SER A 405 2.39 -31.98 14.30
N LEU A 406 2.31 -32.42 13.06
CA LEU A 406 1.95 -33.79 12.71
C LEU A 406 3.15 -34.69 13.04
N GLY A 407 2.97 -35.54 14.06
CA GLY A 407 3.86 -36.64 14.43
C GLY A 407 3.72 -36.91 15.93
N GLY A 408 3.25 -38.05 16.41
CA GLY A 408 2.93 -39.32 15.80
C GLY A 408 3.29 -40.41 16.82
N ASN A 409 2.32 -41.30 17.13
CA ASN A 409 2.45 -42.59 17.84
C ASN A 409 2.81 -42.49 19.35
N ASP A 410 2.26 -43.26 20.30
CA ASP A 410 1.70 -44.62 20.26
C ASP A 410 0.94 -44.91 21.58
N ILE A 411 -0.05 -45.82 21.53
CA ILE A 411 -0.41 -46.83 22.55
C ILE A 411 -1.03 -46.36 23.90
N LEU A 412 -2.37 -46.38 24.02
CA LEU A 412 -3.20 -47.48 24.62
C LEU A 412 -4.69 -47.14 24.51
#